data_AF-A0A252B3H1-F1
#
_entry.id   AF-A0A252B3H1-F1
#
_cell.length_a   1.000
_cell.length_b   1.000
_cell.length_c   1.000
_cell.angle_alpha   90.00
_cell.angle_beta   90.00
_cell.angle_gamma   90.00
#
_symmetry.space_group_name_H-M   'P 1'
#
loop_
_entity.id
_entity.type
_entity.pdbx_description
1 polymer ?
#
loop_
_entity_poly.entity_id
_entity_poly.type
_entity_poly.pdbx_seq_one_letter_code
_entity_poly.pdbx_strand_id
1 'polypeptide(L)'
;MKKSQVERLTGFLQERLPPDAWGEVADMLDELQARYDNAGPDDTEVAMRTVDLIDFLNSRLPLDEMERVRKIIFGTDDQGNPLAADAALRVRCGLRAHNYARQRVAWATGVDTMACDSAADAYRLGLTALGHDASHIADDAARSVFEGFMSQRRAQSSSAADMATRFGVTTPRKLG
;
A
#
# COMPACT_ATOMS: atom_id res chain seq x y z
N MET A 1 16.19 -12.01 -3.18
CA MET A 1 16.02 -11.96 -1.73
C MET A 1 16.85 -13.08 -1.10
N LYS A 2 17.45 -12.89 0.08
CA LYS A 2 18.19 -13.97 0.78
C LYS A 2 17.24 -15.13 1.10
N LYS A 3 17.75 -16.36 1.07
CA LYS A 3 16.98 -17.58 1.44
C LYS A 3 16.28 -17.46 2.81
N SER A 4 16.96 -16.91 3.81
CA SER A 4 16.38 -16.74 5.16
C SER A 4 15.25 -15.71 5.24
N GLN A 5 15.14 -14.79 4.26
CA GLN A 5 13.98 -13.90 4.13
C GLN A 5 12.81 -14.66 3.51
N VAL A 6 13.08 -15.43 2.46
CA VAL A 6 12.08 -16.23 1.75
C VAL A 6 11.42 -17.19 2.72
N GLU A 7 12.20 -17.93 3.51
CA GLU A 7 11.67 -18.88 4.50
C GLU A 7 10.77 -18.20 5.54
N ARG A 8 11.17 -17.02 6.04
CA ARG A 8 10.39 -16.26 7.02
C ARG A 8 9.13 -15.63 6.42
N LEU A 9 9.21 -15.09 5.21
CA LEU A 9 8.05 -14.59 4.48
C LEU A 9 7.08 -15.72 4.19
N THR A 10 7.58 -16.87 3.73
CA THR A 10 6.77 -18.06 3.46
C THR A 10 6.03 -18.53 4.70
N GLY A 11 6.73 -18.73 5.82
CA GLY A 11 6.09 -19.13 7.08
C GLY A 11 5.08 -18.10 7.59
N PHE A 12 5.35 -16.81 7.41
CA PHE A 12 4.41 -15.76 7.78
C PHE A 12 3.16 -15.74 6.88
N LEU A 13 3.33 -15.86 5.57
CA LEU A 13 2.28 -15.66 4.57
C LEU A 13 1.39 -16.88 4.37
N GLN A 14 1.90 -18.11 4.54
CA GLN A 14 1.12 -19.34 4.34
C GLN A 14 -0.13 -19.42 5.22
N GLU A 15 -0.11 -18.86 6.43
CA GLU A 15 -1.24 -18.87 7.34
C GLU A 15 -2.23 -17.71 7.10
N ARG A 16 -1.87 -16.74 6.26
CA ARG A 16 -2.56 -15.44 6.13
C ARG A 16 -3.14 -15.21 4.74
N LEU A 17 -2.56 -15.83 3.74
CA LEU A 17 -3.04 -15.73 2.37
C LEU A 17 -4.05 -16.85 2.07
N PRO A 18 -5.09 -16.54 1.29
CA PRO A 18 -5.99 -17.58 0.80
C PRO A 18 -5.25 -18.49 -0.21
N PRO A 19 -5.65 -19.77 -0.35
CA PRO A 19 -4.91 -20.76 -1.15
C PRO A 19 -4.73 -20.38 -2.63
N ASP A 20 -5.67 -19.62 -3.18
CA ASP A 20 -5.66 -19.11 -4.55
C ASP A 20 -4.63 -17.99 -4.77
N ALA A 21 -4.22 -17.28 -3.72
CA ALA A 21 -3.16 -16.26 -3.77
C ALA A 21 -1.76 -16.84 -3.51
N TRP A 22 -1.66 -18.02 -2.87
CA TRP A 22 -0.38 -18.61 -2.49
C TRP A 22 0.48 -19.00 -3.69
N GLY A 23 -0.12 -19.53 -4.76
CA GLY A 23 0.61 -19.94 -5.97
C GLY A 23 1.41 -18.78 -6.57
N GLU A 24 0.77 -17.63 -6.74
CA GLU A 24 1.42 -16.42 -7.27
C GLU A 24 2.53 -15.90 -6.35
N VAL A 25 2.30 -15.93 -5.04
CA VAL A 25 3.32 -15.50 -4.05
C VAL A 25 4.52 -16.44 -4.03
N ALA A 26 4.29 -17.75 -4.12
CA ALA A 26 5.37 -18.73 -4.19
C ALA A 26 6.24 -18.51 -5.43
N ASP A 27 5.61 -18.33 -6.60
CA ASP A 27 6.31 -18.05 -7.86
C ASP A 27 7.14 -16.76 -7.78
N MET A 28 6.57 -15.69 -7.22
CA MET A 28 7.28 -14.42 -7.02
C MET A 28 8.47 -14.55 -6.07
N LEU A 29 8.33 -15.32 -4.99
CA LEU A 29 9.40 -15.56 -4.01
C LEU A 29 10.53 -16.40 -4.61
N ASP A 30 10.21 -17.46 -5.35
CA ASP A 30 11.18 -18.32 -6.03
C ASP A 30 11.98 -17.54 -7.07
N GLU A 31 11.30 -16.71 -7.87
CA GLU A 31 11.96 -15.86 -8.87
C GLU A 31 12.88 -14.81 -8.21
N LEU A 32 12.41 -14.18 -7.13
CA LEU A 32 13.20 -13.23 -6.34
C LEU A 32 14.43 -13.86 -5.72
N GLN A 33 14.32 -15.10 -5.25
CA GLN A 33 15.44 -15.83 -4.68
C GLN A 33 16.45 -16.20 -5.76
N ALA A 34 16.00 -16.85 -6.83
CA ALA A 34 16.85 -17.28 -7.94
C ALA A 34 17.62 -16.10 -8.54
N ARG A 35 16.98 -14.94 -8.69
CA ARG A 35 17.64 -13.77 -9.27
C ARG A 35 18.66 -13.14 -8.34
N TYR A 36 18.38 -13.13 -7.05
CA TYR A 36 19.34 -12.63 -6.06
C TYR A 36 20.56 -13.52 -5.94
N ASP A 37 20.37 -14.84 -6.02
CA ASP A 37 21.48 -15.80 -6.01
C ASP A 37 22.35 -15.66 -7.27
N ASN A 38 21.75 -15.32 -8.42
CA ASN A 38 22.45 -15.18 -9.70
C ASN A 38 23.09 -13.81 -9.94
N ALA A 39 22.36 -12.71 -9.69
CA ALA A 39 22.75 -11.34 -10.04
C ALA A 39 23.15 -10.49 -8.83
N GLY A 40 22.93 -11.01 -7.62
CA GLY A 40 23.25 -10.33 -6.37
C GLY A 40 22.17 -9.33 -5.91
N PRO A 41 22.39 -8.71 -4.74
CA PRO A 41 21.45 -7.77 -4.13
C PRO A 41 21.29 -6.46 -4.91
N ASP A 42 22.30 -6.06 -5.69
CA ASP A 42 22.36 -4.77 -6.37
C ASP A 42 21.65 -4.76 -7.74
N ASP A 43 21.11 -5.90 -8.15
CA ASP A 43 20.37 -6.03 -9.40
C ASP A 43 19.07 -5.22 -9.33
N THR A 44 18.92 -4.32 -10.30
CA THR A 44 17.79 -3.38 -10.38
C THR A 44 16.44 -4.10 -10.45
N GLU A 45 16.41 -5.30 -11.00
CA GLU A 45 15.22 -6.11 -11.18
C GLU A 45 14.83 -6.85 -9.89
N VAL A 46 15.79 -7.18 -9.01
CA VAL A 46 15.49 -7.65 -7.64
C VAL A 46 14.70 -6.58 -6.88
N ALA A 47 15.07 -5.32 -7.02
CA ALA A 47 14.32 -4.21 -6.42
C ALA A 47 12.91 -4.09 -7.00
N MET A 48 12.74 -4.24 -8.32
CA MET A 48 11.41 -4.18 -8.96
C MET A 48 10.49 -5.29 -8.48
N ARG A 49 10.95 -6.54 -8.53
CA ARG A 49 10.15 -7.69 -8.11
C ARG A 49 9.81 -7.65 -6.62
N THR A 50 10.72 -7.15 -5.79
CA THR A 50 10.43 -7.01 -4.34
C THR A 50 9.31 -5.99 -4.12
N VAL A 51 9.31 -4.91 -4.91
CA VAL A 51 8.24 -3.91 -4.88
C VAL A 51 6.91 -4.51 -5.38
N ASP A 52 6.93 -5.29 -6.46
CA ASP A 52 5.71 -5.94 -6.96
C ASP A 52 5.14 -6.92 -5.94
N LEU A 53 5.99 -7.67 -5.23
CA LEU A 53 5.57 -8.54 -4.12
C LEU A 53 4.89 -7.71 -3.01
N ILE A 54 5.48 -6.59 -2.61
CA ILE A 54 4.91 -5.71 -1.57
C ILE A 54 3.54 -5.16 -2.01
N ASP A 55 3.39 -4.77 -3.28
CA ASP A 55 2.13 -4.26 -3.80
C ASP A 55 1.06 -5.34 -3.90
N PHE A 56 1.44 -6.55 -4.34
CA PHE A 56 0.57 -7.70 -4.36
C PHE A 56 0.01 -7.99 -2.96
N LEU A 57 0.88 -7.99 -1.95
CA LEU A 57 0.52 -8.23 -0.55
C LEU A 57 -0.29 -7.08 0.08
N ASN A 58 0.00 -5.81 -0.26
CA ASN A 58 -0.74 -4.64 0.23
C ASN A 58 -2.26 -4.70 -0.07
N SER A 59 -2.65 -5.39 -1.14
CA SER A 59 -4.06 -5.55 -1.52
C SER A 59 -4.78 -6.68 -0.78
N ARG A 60 -4.04 -7.54 -0.07
CA ARG A 60 -4.53 -8.79 0.53
C ARG A 60 -4.35 -8.86 2.04
N LEU A 61 -3.38 -8.13 2.58
CA LEU A 61 -3.06 -8.13 4.01
C LEU A 61 -3.51 -6.83 4.70
N PRO A 62 -3.96 -6.91 5.96
CA PRO A 62 -4.10 -5.76 6.85
C PRO A 62 -2.81 -4.95 7.00
N LEU A 63 -2.95 -3.68 7.41
CA LEU A 63 -1.82 -2.75 7.54
C LEU A 63 -0.77 -3.22 8.55
N ASP A 64 -1.20 -3.73 9.70
CA ASP A 64 -0.33 -4.26 10.76
C ASP A 64 0.45 -5.51 10.31
N GLU A 65 -0.17 -6.36 9.48
CA GLU A 65 0.52 -7.49 8.85
C GLU A 65 1.51 -7.01 7.79
N MET A 66 1.17 -5.98 7.02
CA MET A 66 2.08 -5.37 6.05
C MET A 66 3.31 -4.71 6.70
N GLU A 67 3.18 -4.14 7.91
CA GLU A 67 4.33 -3.67 8.66
C GLU A 67 5.28 -4.82 9.00
N ARG A 68 4.74 -6.00 9.34
CA ARG A 68 5.55 -7.18 9.62
C ARG A 68 6.22 -7.74 8.37
N VAL A 69 5.53 -7.76 7.23
CA VAL A 69 6.12 -8.06 5.91
C VAL A 69 7.31 -7.13 5.63
N ARG A 70 7.12 -5.83 5.79
CA ARG A 70 8.19 -4.83 5.60
C ARG A 70 9.36 -5.07 6.56
N LYS A 71 9.11 -5.47 7.81
CA LYS A 71 10.19 -5.84 8.75
C LYS A 71 10.94 -7.10 8.30
N ILE A 72 10.28 -8.09 7.71
CA ILE A 72 10.97 -9.28 7.19
C ILE A 72 11.80 -8.93 5.93
N ILE A 73 11.28 -8.08 5.06
CA ILE A 73 11.99 -7.66 3.85
C ILE A 73 13.16 -6.72 4.18
N PHE A 74 12.94 -5.70 5.01
CA PHE A 74 13.89 -4.59 5.23
C PHE A 74 14.62 -4.61 6.57
N GLY A 75 14.18 -5.43 7.53
CA GLY A 75 14.69 -5.47 8.90
C GLY A 75 15.97 -6.28 9.03
N THR A 76 16.14 -6.97 10.17
CA THR A 76 17.34 -7.74 10.48
C THR A 76 17.03 -9.23 10.63
N ASP A 77 18.02 -10.07 10.33
CA ASP A 77 17.95 -11.51 10.56
C ASP A 77 18.08 -11.84 12.04
N ASP A 78 17.96 -13.13 12.37
CA ASP A 78 18.04 -13.61 13.75
C ASP A 78 19.45 -13.42 14.35
N GLN A 79 20.42 -13.02 13.52
CA GLN A 79 21.80 -12.70 13.88
C GLN A 79 22.04 -11.17 13.91
N GLY A 80 20.99 -10.37 13.70
CA GLY A 80 21.07 -8.90 13.68
C GLY A 80 21.57 -8.31 12.36
N ASN A 81 21.82 -9.11 11.32
CA ASN A 81 22.27 -8.60 10.03
C ASN A 81 21.09 -8.08 9.21
N PRO A 82 21.24 -6.99 8.44
CA PRO A 82 20.18 -6.53 7.56
C PRO A 82 19.74 -7.60 6.56
N LEU A 83 18.43 -7.81 6.49
CA LEU A 83 17.79 -8.81 5.62
C LEU A 83 17.84 -8.37 4.16
N ALA A 84 17.45 -7.13 3.90
CA ALA A 84 17.82 -6.36 2.72
C ALA A 84 17.69 -4.86 3.05
N ALA A 85 18.78 -4.23 3.46
CA ALA A 85 18.84 -2.78 3.67
C ALA A 85 19.60 -2.11 2.52
N ASP A 86 19.32 -2.48 1.26
CA ASP A 86 19.94 -1.80 0.13
C ASP A 86 19.24 -0.46 -0.16
N ALA A 87 20.03 0.57 -0.42
CA ALA A 87 19.56 1.93 -0.64
C ALA A 87 18.71 2.04 -1.92
N ALA A 88 19.03 1.30 -2.98
CA ALA A 88 18.28 1.34 -4.23
C ALA A 88 16.87 0.73 -4.06
N LEU A 89 16.75 -0.34 -3.28
CA LEU A 89 15.47 -0.96 -2.95
C LEU A 89 14.59 0.00 -2.12
N ARG A 90 15.18 0.70 -1.14
CA ARG A 90 14.49 1.72 -0.33
C ARG A 90 14.04 2.92 -1.16
N VAL A 91 14.91 3.44 -2.03
CA VAL A 91 14.58 4.57 -2.92
C VAL A 91 13.47 4.18 -3.88
N ARG A 92 13.53 3.00 -4.49
CA ARG A 92 12.47 2.55 -5.42
C ARG A 92 11.13 2.29 -4.72
N CYS A 93 11.14 1.69 -3.54
CA CYS A 93 9.93 1.55 -2.72
C CYS A 93 9.35 2.92 -2.35
N GLY A 94 10.21 3.87 -1.98
CA GLY A 94 9.81 5.25 -1.69
C GLY A 94 9.19 5.96 -2.89
N LEU A 95 9.83 5.90 -4.07
CA LEU A 95 9.35 6.53 -5.30
C LEU A 95 8.01 5.95 -5.78
N ARG A 96 7.81 4.64 -5.71
CA ARG A 96 6.53 4.04 -6.09
C ARG A 96 5.44 4.34 -5.07
N ALA A 97 5.73 4.30 -3.77
CA ALA A 97 4.78 4.71 -2.74
C ALA A 97 4.37 6.18 -2.92
N HIS A 98 5.31 7.04 -3.29
CA HIS A 98 5.06 8.43 -3.63
C HIS A 98 4.15 8.57 -4.87
N ASN A 99 4.49 7.90 -5.98
CA ASN A 99 3.68 7.93 -7.20
C ASN A 99 2.27 7.36 -6.99
N TYR A 100 2.16 6.27 -6.24
CA TYR A 100 0.87 5.67 -5.88
C TYR A 100 0.02 6.65 -5.08
N ALA A 101 0.58 7.26 -4.02
CA ALA A 101 -0.13 8.24 -3.20
C ALA A 101 -0.65 9.40 -4.05
N ARG A 102 0.20 9.93 -4.93
CA ARG A 102 -0.14 11.01 -5.86
C ARG A 102 -1.30 10.66 -6.79
N GLN A 103 -1.26 9.49 -7.43
CA GLN A 103 -2.33 9.03 -8.32
C GLN A 103 -3.63 8.75 -7.54
N ARG A 104 -3.52 8.07 -6.40
CA ARG A 104 -4.65 7.70 -5.54
C ARG A 104 -5.40 8.93 -5.02
N VAL A 105 -4.67 9.96 -4.62
CA VAL A 105 -5.22 11.24 -4.14
C VAL A 105 -5.82 12.02 -5.29
N ALA A 106 -5.09 12.22 -6.39
CA ALA A 106 -5.61 12.91 -7.58
C ALA A 106 -6.91 12.27 -8.08
N TRP A 107 -6.98 10.94 -8.13
CA TRP A 107 -8.20 10.21 -8.49
C TRP A 107 -9.36 10.42 -7.49
N ALA A 108 -9.06 10.49 -6.19
CA ALA A 108 -10.07 10.58 -5.15
C ALA A 108 -10.69 11.98 -4.97
N THR A 109 -9.88 13.01 -5.19
CA THR A 109 -10.20 14.40 -4.83
C THR A 109 -10.14 15.36 -6.01
N GLY A 110 -9.51 14.96 -7.12
CA GLY A 110 -9.30 15.81 -8.30
C GLY A 110 -8.18 16.84 -8.15
N VAL A 111 -7.42 16.82 -7.05
CA VAL A 111 -6.34 17.80 -6.82
C VAL A 111 -5.06 17.44 -7.54
N ASP A 112 -4.31 18.47 -7.96
CA ASP A 112 -2.98 18.30 -8.52
C ASP A 112 -1.99 17.92 -7.41
N THR A 113 -1.35 16.77 -7.56
CA THR A 113 -0.38 16.22 -6.62
C THR A 113 1.06 16.34 -7.13
N MET A 114 1.30 17.03 -8.25
CA MET A 114 2.63 17.22 -8.86
C MET A 114 3.65 17.89 -7.94
N ALA A 115 3.20 18.79 -7.07
CA ALA A 115 4.06 19.53 -6.15
C ALA A 115 4.28 18.83 -4.79
N CYS A 116 3.81 17.59 -4.62
CA CYS A 116 4.07 16.84 -3.38
C CYS A 116 5.52 16.32 -3.39
N ASP A 117 6.24 16.52 -2.29
CA ASP A 117 7.63 16.05 -2.16
C ASP A 117 7.74 14.63 -1.57
N SER A 118 6.66 14.14 -0.95
CA SER A 118 6.59 12.81 -0.36
C SER A 118 5.22 12.15 -0.50
N ALA A 119 5.14 10.85 -0.21
CA ALA A 119 3.87 10.13 -0.17
C ALA A 119 2.94 10.68 0.94
N ALA A 120 3.51 11.04 2.09
CA ALA A 120 2.77 11.61 3.21
C ALA A 120 2.18 12.98 2.85
N ASP A 121 2.94 13.82 2.15
CA ASP A 121 2.45 15.13 1.67
C ASP A 121 1.26 14.96 0.73
N ALA A 122 1.31 13.98 -0.17
CA ALA A 122 0.18 13.69 -1.07
C ALA A 122 -1.07 13.29 -0.29
N TYR A 123 -0.97 12.40 0.71
CA TYR A 123 -2.13 12.01 1.53
C TYR A 123 -2.65 13.17 2.39
N ARG A 124 -1.76 13.97 3.00
CA ARG A 124 -2.15 15.18 3.74
C ARG A 124 -2.85 16.19 2.83
N LEU A 125 -2.35 16.42 1.62
CA LEU A 125 -3.01 17.25 0.62
C LEU A 125 -4.40 16.73 0.27
N GLY A 126 -4.55 15.41 0.10
CA GLY A 126 -5.84 14.77 -0.13
C GLY A 126 -6.83 15.00 1.01
N LEU A 127 -6.40 14.89 2.26
CA LEU A 127 -7.22 15.17 3.44
C LEU A 127 -7.63 16.65 3.50
N THR A 128 -6.71 17.57 3.24
CA THR A 128 -7.00 19.02 3.18
C THR A 128 -8.01 19.33 2.07
N ALA A 129 -7.88 18.72 0.90
CA ALA A 129 -8.83 18.87 -0.20
C ALA A 129 -10.24 18.36 0.14
N LEU A 130 -10.34 17.42 1.07
CA LEU A 130 -11.60 16.89 1.60
C LEU A 130 -12.15 17.72 2.77
N GLY A 131 -11.48 18.81 3.16
CA GLY A 131 -11.91 19.73 4.21
C GLY A 131 -11.37 19.42 5.61
N HIS A 132 -10.35 18.57 5.72
CA HIS A 132 -9.74 18.19 7.01
C HIS A 132 -8.39 18.88 7.20
N ASP A 133 -8.16 19.48 8.36
CA ASP A 133 -6.81 19.93 8.72
C ASP A 133 -5.90 18.71 8.93
N ALA A 134 -4.93 18.54 8.04
CA ALA A 134 -3.99 17.43 8.04
C ALA A 134 -2.56 17.86 8.39
N SER A 135 -2.34 19.12 8.77
CA SER A 135 -1.01 19.69 9.05
C SER A 135 -0.26 19.01 10.20
N HIS A 136 -1.00 18.41 11.13
CA HIS A 136 -0.50 17.76 12.33
C HIS A 136 -0.37 16.23 12.20
N ILE A 137 -0.77 15.64 11.06
CA ILE A 137 -0.75 14.19 10.88
C ILE A 137 0.68 13.73 10.59
N ALA A 138 1.18 12.80 11.42
CA ALA A 138 2.50 12.21 11.25
C ALA A 138 2.62 11.44 9.92
N ASP A 139 3.83 11.38 9.37
CA ASP A 139 4.09 10.81 8.04
C ASP A 139 3.69 9.34 7.91
N ASP A 140 3.89 8.56 8.96
CA ASP A 140 3.51 7.15 9.05
C ASP A 140 1.99 6.94 9.16
N ALA A 141 1.27 7.91 9.73
CA ALA A 141 -0.20 7.88 9.87
C ALA A 141 -0.95 8.45 8.66
N ALA A 142 -0.32 9.27 7.81
CA ALA A 142 -0.99 9.99 6.74
C ALA A 142 -1.80 9.09 5.79
N ARG A 143 -1.24 7.93 5.42
CA ARG A 143 -1.91 6.95 4.54
C ARG A 143 -3.15 6.34 5.20
N SER A 144 -3.02 5.87 6.44
CA SER A 144 -4.10 5.15 7.12
C SER A 144 -5.28 6.07 7.40
N VAL A 145 -5.02 7.32 7.80
CA VAL A 145 -6.07 8.33 8.01
C VAL A 145 -6.80 8.66 6.72
N PHE A 146 -6.07 8.87 5.61
CA PHE A 146 -6.68 9.12 4.31
C PHE A 146 -7.57 7.95 3.83
N GLU A 147 -7.06 6.72 3.88
CA GLU A 147 -7.84 5.55 3.45
C GLU A 147 -9.03 5.25 4.38
N GLY A 148 -8.90 5.52 5.68
CA GLY A 148 -10.00 5.46 6.63
C GLY A 148 -11.14 6.41 6.24
N PHE A 149 -10.80 7.66 5.90
CA PHE A 149 -11.78 8.65 5.46
C PHE A 149 -12.47 8.25 4.14
N MET A 150 -11.69 7.76 3.16
CA MET A 150 -12.22 7.30 1.88
C MET A 150 -13.18 6.11 2.05
N SER A 151 -12.89 5.21 2.99
CA SER A 151 -13.74 4.07 3.32
C SER A 151 -15.07 4.51 3.93
N GLN A 152 -15.04 5.46 4.87
CA GLN A 152 -16.25 6.06 5.45
C GLN A 152 -17.12 6.75 4.39
N ARG A 153 -16.50 7.52 3.48
CA ARG A 153 -17.23 8.21 2.40
C ARG A 153 -17.94 7.25 1.45
N ARG A 154 -17.31 6.11 1.13
CA ARG A 154 -17.96 5.04 0.34
C ARG A 154 -19.15 4.43 1.08
N ALA A 155 -19.00 4.12 2.38
CA ALA A 155 -20.07 3.56 3.19
C ALA A 155 -21.28 4.50 3.34
N GLN A 156 -21.04 5.80 3.48
CA GLN A 156 -22.11 6.81 3.50
C GLN A 156 -22.81 6.93 2.15
N SER A 157 -22.04 6.87 1.06
CA SER A 157 -22.59 6.94 -0.31
C SER A 157 -23.42 5.70 -0.65
N SER A 158 -23.00 4.51 -0.23
CA SER A 158 -23.79 3.28 -0.41
C SER A 158 -25.04 3.27 0.45
N SER A 159 -24.96 3.72 1.70
CA SER A 159 -26.14 3.86 2.56
C SER A 159 -27.16 4.88 2.04
N ALA A 160 -26.70 5.99 1.45
CA ALA A 160 -27.57 6.98 0.83
C ALA A 160 -28.23 6.45 -0.46
N ALA A 161 -27.50 5.70 -1.28
CA ALA A 161 -28.03 5.04 -2.48
C ALA A 161 -29.06 3.96 -2.13
N ASP A 162 -28.81 3.16 -1.09
CA ASP A 162 -29.76 2.17 -0.59
C ASP A 162 -31.02 2.82 0.00
N MET A 163 -30.90 3.93 0.75
CA MET A 163 -32.07 4.67 1.24
C MET A 163 -32.87 5.32 0.11
N ALA A 164 -32.23 5.89 -0.92
CA ALA A 164 -32.91 6.46 -2.08
C ALA A 164 -33.69 5.38 -2.85
N THR A 165 -33.13 4.18 -2.96
CA THR A 165 -33.75 3.03 -3.65
C THR A 165 -34.88 2.42 -2.82
N ARG A 166 -34.74 2.38 -1.49
CA ARG A 166 -35.68 1.71 -0.57
C ARG A 166 -36.84 2.60 -0.11
N PHE A 167 -36.64 3.92 -0.05
CA PHE A 167 -37.65 4.88 0.41
C PHE A 167 -38.15 5.84 -0.66
N GLY A 168 -37.66 5.73 -1.91
CA GLY A 168 -38.24 6.46 -3.05
C GLY A 168 -38.32 7.98 -2.85
N VAL A 169 -37.29 8.59 -2.24
CA VAL A 169 -37.25 10.04 -2.05
C VAL A 169 -36.99 10.70 -3.40
N THR A 170 -38.06 10.91 -4.16
CA THR A 170 -38.06 11.79 -5.32
C THR A 170 -37.92 13.22 -4.82
N THR A 171 -36.90 13.92 -5.32
CA THR A 171 -36.66 15.34 -5.09
C THR A 171 -37.96 16.14 -5.30
N PRO A 172 -38.29 17.12 -4.42
CA PRO A 172 -39.49 17.90 -4.61
C PRO A 172 -39.39 18.68 -5.92
N ARG A 173 -40.32 18.37 -6.83
CA ARG A 173 -40.54 19.08 -8.08
C ARG A 173 -40.79 20.55 -7.73
N LYS A 174 -39.90 21.46 -8.15
CA LYS A 174 -40.16 22.90 -8.10
C LYS A 174 -41.51 23.17 -8.76
N LEU A 175 -42.48 23.62 -7.97
CA LEU A 175 -43.73 24.18 -8.46
C LEU A 175 -43.53 25.68 -8.58
N GLY A 176 -43.82 26.19 -9.79
CA GLY A 176 -44.23 27.58 -10.06
C GLY A 176 -43.27 28.67 -9.65
#